data_AF-U3TD63-F1
#
_entry.id   AF-U3TD63-F1
#
_cell.length_a   1.000
_cell.length_b   1.000
_cell.length_c   1.000
_cell.angle_alpha   90.00
_cell.angle_beta   90.00
_cell.angle_gamma   90.00
#
_symmetry.space_group_name_H-M   'P 1'
#
loop_
_entity.id
_entity.type
_entity.pdbx_description
1 polymer ?
#
loop_
_entity_poly.entity_id
_entity_poly.type
_entity_poly.pdbx_seq_one_letter_code
_entity_poly.pdbx_strand_id
1 'polypeptide(L)'
;MVEGVLAALYSASAALFMMIAAVLARAYLRLGLQELAGVAWGFSLLSASSAMGAAEMLVSSPRMAVSLYVGSASLAAAGLAIILLASLESRRSIPPVAAAAPLVMALSIDSVAGVLGLLTGYTSRGLARLGFALLGVSHLGRAVSVYLMPGKEAVALLLASELLRSLAAFIMSLYYSGRVVRSGEEE
;
A
#
# COMPACT_ATOMS: atom_id res chain seq x y z
N MET A 1 8.92 -20.48 -6.04
CA MET A 1 7.84 -20.43 -7.06
C MET A 1 6.78 -19.37 -6.70
N VAL A 2 6.30 -19.34 -5.45
CA VAL A 2 5.32 -18.34 -4.98
C VAL A 2 5.84 -16.90 -5.03
N GLU A 3 7.07 -16.65 -4.56
CA GLU A 3 7.70 -15.31 -4.58
C GLU A 3 7.82 -14.72 -5.99
N GLY A 4 8.19 -15.54 -6.99
CA GLY A 4 8.28 -15.11 -8.38
C GLY A 4 6.93 -14.71 -8.99
N VAL A 5 5.85 -15.41 -8.62
CA VAL A 5 4.48 -15.05 -9.04
C VAL A 5 4.04 -13.74 -8.39
N LEU A 6 4.32 -13.55 -7.10
CA LEU A 6 4.01 -12.31 -6.40
C LEU A 6 4.80 -11.12 -6.98
N ALA A 7 6.10 -11.29 -7.24
CA ALA A 7 6.93 -10.27 -7.87
C ALA A 7 6.39 -9.87 -9.25
N ALA A 8 5.91 -10.84 -10.05
CA ALA A 8 5.29 -10.57 -11.35
C ALA A 8 3.97 -9.78 -11.21
N LEU A 9 3.13 -10.11 -10.22
CA LEU A 9 1.89 -9.37 -9.95
C LEU A 9 2.15 -7.93 -9.49
N TYR A 10 3.13 -7.73 -8.61
CA TYR A 10 3.57 -6.40 -8.19
C TYR A 10 4.13 -5.59 -9.37
N SER A 11 4.91 -6.23 -10.26
CA SER A 11 5.43 -5.59 -11.47
C SER A 11 4.32 -5.20 -12.46
N ALA A 12 3.33 -6.08 -12.65
CA ALA A 12 2.16 -5.78 -13.48
C ALA A 12 1.34 -4.63 -12.90
N SER A 13 1.17 -4.58 -11.58
CA SER A 13 0.50 -3.48 -10.88
C SER A 13 1.27 -2.16 -11.06
N ALA A 14 2.60 -2.18 -10.96
CA ALA A 14 3.44 -1.01 -11.20
C ALA A 14 3.27 -0.46 -12.62
N ALA A 15 3.28 -1.33 -13.63
CA ALA A 15 3.06 -0.95 -15.03
C ALA A 15 1.67 -0.35 -15.26
N LEU A 16 0.64 -0.97 -14.67
CA LEU A 16 -0.74 -0.49 -14.75
C LEU A 16 -0.89 0.90 -14.13
N PHE A 17 -0.39 1.10 -12.91
CA PHE A 17 -0.44 2.40 -12.24
C PHE A 17 0.33 3.47 -13.02
N MET A 18 1.48 3.12 -13.61
CA MET A 18 2.23 4.03 -14.47
C MET A 18 1.43 4.42 -15.73
N MET A 19 0.72 3.46 -16.34
CA MET A 19 -0.14 3.73 -17.50
C MET A 19 -1.28 4.68 -17.13
N ILE A 20 -1.95 4.46 -15.99
CA ILE A 20 -3.01 5.34 -15.48
C ILE A 20 -2.44 6.75 -15.24
N ALA A 21 -1.29 6.85 -14.56
CA ALA A 21 -0.62 8.13 -14.32
C ALA A 21 -0.31 8.87 -15.64
N ALA A 22 0.22 8.17 -16.64
CA ALA A 22 0.53 8.75 -17.95
C ALA A 22 -0.72 9.24 -18.70
N VAL A 23 -1.81 8.48 -18.68
CA VAL A 23 -3.09 8.87 -19.30
C VAL A 23 -3.66 10.12 -18.61
N LEU A 24 -3.66 10.17 -17.28
CA LEU A 24 -4.15 11.31 -16.51
C LEU A 24 -3.27 12.55 -16.68
N ALA A 25 -1.95 12.39 -16.69
CA ALA A 25 -1.01 13.48 -16.98
C ALA A 25 -1.23 14.05 -18.39
N ARG A 26 -1.45 13.19 -19.39
CA ARG A 26 -1.78 13.62 -20.75
C ARG A 26 -3.13 14.34 -20.81
N ALA A 27 -4.13 13.85 -20.07
CA ALA A 27 -5.43 14.50 -19.97
C ALA A 27 -5.32 15.87 -19.26
N TYR A 28 -4.49 15.98 -18.22
CA TYR A 28 -4.15 17.25 -17.58
C TYR A 28 -3.57 18.26 -18.58
N LEU A 29 -2.56 17.87 -19.36
CA LEU A 29 -1.94 18.75 -20.36
C LEU A 29 -2.93 19.21 -21.44
N ARG A 30 -3.98 18.42 -21.72
CA ARG A 30 -5.00 18.76 -22.72
C ARG A 30 -6.14 19.60 -22.16
N LEU A 31 -6.56 19.34 -20.93
CA LEU A 31 -7.77 19.91 -20.33
C LEU A 31 -7.48 20.99 -19.27
N GLY A 32 -6.23 21.14 -18.82
CA GLY A 32 -5.80 22.12 -17.83
C GLY A 32 -6.29 21.86 -16.39
N LEU A 33 -6.75 20.64 -16.10
CA LEU A 33 -7.42 20.32 -14.83
C LEU A 33 -6.41 19.88 -13.76
N GLN A 34 -6.12 20.76 -12.79
CA GLN A 34 -5.14 20.52 -11.73
C GLN A 34 -5.40 19.25 -10.92
N GLU A 35 -6.68 18.91 -10.69
CA GLU A 35 -7.08 17.67 -10.01
C GLU A 35 -6.52 16.41 -10.70
N LEU A 36 -6.44 16.41 -12.04
CA LEU A 36 -5.88 15.30 -12.80
C LEU A 36 -4.37 15.16 -12.61
N ALA A 37 -3.66 16.28 -12.41
CA ALA A 37 -2.23 16.26 -12.11
C ALA A 37 -1.96 15.66 -10.72
N GLY A 38 -2.78 16.03 -9.73
CA GLY A 38 -2.71 15.44 -8.38
C GLY A 38 -2.97 13.93 -8.40
N VAL A 39 -4.04 13.49 -9.09
CA VAL A 39 -4.37 12.06 -9.19
C VAL A 39 -3.29 11.30 -9.98
N ALA A 40 -2.76 11.88 -11.08
CA ALA A 40 -1.65 11.29 -11.83
C ALA A 40 -0.40 11.10 -10.95
N TRP A 41 -0.05 12.11 -10.14
CA TRP A 41 1.07 12.03 -9.22
C TRP A 41 0.88 10.93 -8.17
N GLY A 42 -0.31 10.81 -7.60
CA GLY A 42 -0.61 9.73 -6.66
C GLY A 42 -0.50 8.33 -7.28
N PHE A 43 -0.92 8.15 -8.54
CA PHE A 43 -0.70 6.89 -9.26
C PHE A 43 0.77 6.60 -9.57
N SER A 44 1.60 7.62 -9.81
CA SER A 44 3.05 7.45 -9.93
C SER A 44 3.68 6.92 -8.63
N LEU A 45 3.21 7.40 -7.47
CA LEU A 45 3.66 6.89 -6.17
C LEU A 45 3.17 5.45 -5.90
N LEU A 46 1.94 5.11 -6.30
CA LEU A 46 1.44 3.73 -6.26
C LEU A 46 2.24 2.79 -7.18
N SER A 47 2.65 3.28 -8.34
CA SER A 47 3.55 2.55 -9.25
C SER A 47 4.90 2.27 -8.60
N ALA A 48 5.54 3.31 -8.03
CA ALA A 48 6.80 3.17 -7.31
C ALA A 48 6.69 2.23 -6.10
N SER A 49 5.59 2.33 -5.33
CA SER A 49 5.28 1.42 -4.22
C SER A 49 5.21 -0.04 -4.67
N SER A 50 4.56 -0.30 -5.80
CA SER A 50 4.41 -1.64 -6.36
C SER A 50 5.73 -2.18 -6.90
N ALA A 51 6.56 -1.31 -7.52
CA ALA A 51 7.91 -1.68 -7.95
C ALA A 51 8.82 -2.04 -6.75
N MET A 52 8.71 -1.31 -5.64
CA MET A 52 9.42 -1.65 -4.41
C MET A 52 8.94 -2.97 -3.80
N GLY A 53 7.63 -3.26 -3.86
CA GLY A 53 7.08 -4.56 -3.45
C GLY A 53 7.56 -5.72 -4.33
N ALA A 54 7.73 -5.50 -5.64
CA ALA A 54 8.35 -6.50 -6.53
C ALA A 54 9.83 -6.73 -6.16
N ALA A 55 10.57 -5.65 -5.92
CA ALA A 55 11.98 -5.72 -5.54
C ALA A 55 12.16 -6.43 -4.19
N GLU A 56 11.29 -6.17 -3.21
CA GLU A 56 11.28 -6.84 -1.90
C GLU A 56 11.29 -8.36 -2.06
N MET A 57 10.44 -8.90 -2.93
CA MET A 57 10.29 -10.35 -3.15
C MET A 57 11.49 -11.00 -3.86
N LEU A 58 12.36 -10.21 -4.49
CA LEU A 58 13.52 -10.68 -5.25
C LEU A 58 14.83 -10.58 -4.46
N VAL A 59 14.79 -9.91 -3.31
CA VAL A 59 15.97 -9.62 -2.51
C VAL A 59 16.15 -10.68 -1.43
N SER A 60 17.33 -11.29 -1.38
CA SER A 60 17.67 -12.31 -0.39
C SER A 60 18.03 -11.75 0.99
N SER A 61 18.42 -10.46 1.07
CA SER A 61 18.82 -9.82 2.33
C SER A 61 17.59 -9.40 3.15
N PRO A 62 17.38 -9.95 4.37
CA PRO A 62 16.22 -9.62 5.20
C PRO A 62 16.14 -8.13 5.56
N ARG A 63 17.29 -7.47 5.78
CA ARG A 63 17.35 -6.03 6.10
C ARG A 63 16.85 -5.18 4.93
N MET A 64 17.26 -5.54 3.72
CA MET A 64 16.87 -4.82 2.52
C MET A 64 15.40 -5.07 2.17
N ALA A 65 14.91 -6.31 2.33
CA ALA A 65 13.49 -6.64 2.20
C ALA A 65 12.60 -5.80 3.14
N VAL A 66 12.95 -5.72 4.44
CA VAL A 66 12.19 -4.88 5.40
C VAL A 66 12.19 -3.40 5.01
N SER A 67 13.33 -2.86 4.56
CA SER A 67 13.40 -1.46 4.11
C SER A 67 12.53 -1.19 2.87
N LEU A 68 12.50 -2.13 1.93
CA LEU A 68 11.68 -2.05 0.72
C LEU A 68 10.18 -2.15 1.07
N TYR A 69 9.82 -3.02 2.01
CA TYR A 69 8.45 -3.15 2.52
C TYR A 69 7.94 -1.85 3.18
N VAL A 70 8.75 -1.25 4.07
CA VAL A 70 8.42 0.02 4.74
C VAL A 70 8.30 1.17 3.73
N GLY A 71 9.25 1.24 2.78
CA GLY A 71 9.22 2.24 1.71
C GLY A 71 8.01 2.09 0.80
N SER A 72 7.67 0.85 0.43
CA SER A 72 6.47 0.53 -0.36
C SER A 72 5.19 1.01 0.36
N ALA A 73 5.03 0.73 1.65
CA ALA A 73 3.89 1.19 2.44
C ALA A 73 3.79 2.71 2.52
N SER A 74 4.93 3.39 2.72
CA SER A 74 4.98 4.84 2.83
C SER A 74 4.61 5.53 1.51
N LEU A 75 5.12 5.01 0.37
CA LEU A 75 4.77 5.50 -0.96
C LEU A 75 3.29 5.24 -1.30
N ALA A 76 2.75 4.07 -0.93
CA ALA A 76 1.34 3.77 -1.15
C ALA A 76 0.44 4.73 -0.37
N ALA A 77 0.74 4.96 0.92
CA ALA A 77 0.00 5.90 1.73
C ALA A 77 0.10 7.33 1.18
N ALA A 78 1.30 7.80 0.79
CA ALA A 78 1.47 9.11 0.19
C ALA A 78 0.68 9.25 -1.13
N GLY A 79 0.73 8.24 -2.00
CA GLY A 79 -0.03 8.21 -3.25
C GLY A 79 -1.53 8.31 -3.04
N LEU A 80 -2.07 7.51 -2.11
CA LEU A 80 -3.50 7.53 -1.75
C LEU A 80 -3.92 8.85 -1.11
N ALA A 81 -3.08 9.46 -0.27
CA ALA A 81 -3.37 10.76 0.35
C ALA A 81 -3.51 11.87 -0.70
N ILE A 82 -2.62 11.90 -1.69
CA ILE A 82 -2.66 12.88 -2.77
C ILE A 82 -3.90 12.66 -3.65
N ILE A 83 -4.22 11.40 -3.98
CA ILE A 83 -5.45 11.06 -4.72
C ILE A 83 -6.70 11.51 -3.96
N LEU A 84 -6.73 11.28 -2.64
CA LEU A 84 -7.84 11.68 -1.79
C LEU A 84 -8.00 13.20 -1.76
N LEU A 85 -6.92 13.94 -1.51
CA LEU A 85 -6.93 15.41 -1.48
C LEU A 85 -7.39 15.99 -2.82
N ALA A 86 -6.84 15.50 -3.93
CA ALA A 86 -7.25 15.92 -5.27
C ALA A 86 -8.73 15.60 -5.56
N SER A 87 -9.26 14.53 -4.96
CA SER A 87 -10.68 14.17 -5.08
C SER A 87 -11.60 15.01 -4.20
N LEU A 88 -11.13 15.47 -3.04
CA LEU A 88 -11.86 16.36 -2.14
C LEU A 88 -11.93 17.79 -2.68
N GLU A 89 -10.87 18.24 -3.37
CA GLU A 89 -10.82 19.54 -4.05
C GLU A 89 -11.71 19.58 -5.31
N SER A 90 -12.09 18.40 -5.83
CA SER A 90 -12.91 18.30 -7.03
C SER A 90 -14.34 18.77 -6.82
N ARG A 91 -14.75 19.78 -7.61
CA ARG A 91 -16.14 20.28 -7.64
C ARG A 91 -17.04 19.53 -8.63
N ARG A 92 -16.56 18.45 -9.27
CA ARG A 92 -17.28 17.73 -10.32
C ARG A 92 -18.13 16.59 -9.78
N SER A 93 -19.21 16.28 -10.51
CA SER A 93 -20.17 15.22 -10.17
C SER A 93 -19.58 13.80 -10.25
N ILE A 94 -18.50 13.60 -11.02
CA ILE A 94 -17.78 12.33 -11.12
C ILE A 94 -16.33 12.57 -10.68
N PRO A 95 -15.94 12.17 -9.45
CA PRO A 95 -14.57 12.34 -9.01
C PRO A 95 -13.66 11.45 -9.86
N PRO A 96 -12.43 11.90 -10.21
CA PRO A 96 -11.48 11.14 -11.02
C PRO A 96 -11.20 9.72 -10.47
N VAL A 97 -11.34 9.56 -9.15
CA VAL A 97 -11.26 8.29 -8.43
C VAL A 97 -12.32 7.27 -8.84
N ALA A 98 -13.54 7.70 -9.19
CA ALA A 98 -14.60 6.79 -9.61
C ALA A 98 -14.24 6.05 -10.91
N ALA A 99 -13.39 6.64 -11.75
CA ALA A 99 -12.89 6.00 -12.97
C ALA A 99 -11.80 4.95 -12.71
N ALA A 100 -11.11 5.01 -11.56
CA ALA A 100 -10.02 4.10 -11.21
C ALA A 100 -10.41 3.06 -10.14
N ALA A 101 -11.55 3.24 -9.46
CA ALA A 101 -12.04 2.37 -8.40
C ALA A 101 -12.11 0.86 -8.78
N PRO A 102 -12.58 0.47 -9.98
CA PRO A 102 -12.68 -0.95 -10.36
C PRO A 102 -11.32 -1.66 -10.46
N LEU A 103 -10.25 -0.91 -10.77
CA LEU A 103 -8.90 -1.45 -10.96
C LEU A 103 -8.18 -1.72 -9.61
N VAL A 104 -8.61 -1.07 -8.53
CA VAL A 104 -8.12 -1.31 -7.16
C VAL A 104 -8.85 -2.51 -6.51
N MET A 105 -10.04 -2.86 -7.00
CA MET A 105 -10.92 -3.88 -6.41
C MET A 105 -10.57 -5.34 -6.76
N ALA A 106 -9.58 -5.61 -7.61
CA ALA A 106 -9.48 -6.90 -8.31
C ALA A 106 -8.64 -8.02 -7.65
N LEU A 107 -8.04 -7.87 -6.46
CA LEU A 107 -7.10 -8.86 -5.92
C LEU A 107 -7.26 -9.10 -4.40
N SER A 108 -8.28 -9.83 -3.94
CA SER A 108 -8.47 -10.07 -2.50
C SER A 108 -7.80 -11.36 -1.98
N ILE A 109 -6.46 -11.33 -1.85
CA ILE A 109 -5.74 -12.17 -0.86
C ILE A 109 -5.81 -11.51 0.54
N ASP A 110 -6.19 -10.24 0.59
CA ASP A 110 -6.22 -9.38 1.78
C ASP A 110 -7.09 -9.94 2.92
N SER A 111 -8.21 -10.61 2.63
CA SER A 111 -9.04 -11.22 3.68
C SER A 111 -8.30 -12.33 4.43
N VAL A 112 -7.58 -13.18 3.69
CA VAL A 112 -6.80 -14.30 4.25
C VAL A 112 -5.58 -13.76 4.99
N ALA A 113 -4.86 -12.80 4.40
CA ALA A 113 -3.73 -12.14 5.04
C ALA A 113 -4.14 -11.41 6.34
N GLY A 114 -5.31 -10.78 6.33
CA GLY A 114 -5.90 -10.13 7.51
C GLY A 114 -6.15 -11.09 8.66
N VAL A 115 -6.82 -12.22 8.37
CA VAL A 115 -7.08 -13.28 9.37
C VAL A 115 -5.78 -13.87 9.91
N LEU A 116 -4.83 -14.21 9.04
CA LEU A 116 -3.53 -14.75 9.45
C LEU A 116 -2.73 -13.76 10.31
N GLY A 117 -2.76 -12.47 9.97
CA GLY A 117 -2.13 -11.42 10.76
C GLY A 117 -2.71 -11.34 12.19
N LEU A 118 -4.04 -11.37 12.32
CA LEU A 118 -4.70 -11.36 13.63
C LEU A 118 -4.40 -12.62 14.45
N LEU A 119 -4.43 -13.81 13.82
CA LEU A 119 -4.09 -15.07 14.47
C LEU A 119 -2.64 -15.09 14.97
N THR A 120 -1.71 -14.61 14.15
CA THR A 120 -0.29 -14.51 14.52
C THR A 120 -0.08 -13.49 15.64
N GLY A 121 -0.84 -12.40 15.63
CA GLY A 121 -0.88 -11.43 16.72
C GLY A 121 -1.36 -12.03 18.05
N TYR A 122 -2.38 -12.89 18.01
CA TYR A 122 -2.92 -13.57 19.20
C TYR A 122 -1.87 -14.47 19.87
N THR A 123 -1.03 -15.15 19.09
CA THR A 123 0.05 -16.01 19.60
C THR A 123 1.32 -15.24 20.00
N SER A 124 1.41 -13.96 19.64
CA SER A 124 2.58 -13.11 19.89
C SER A 124 2.48 -12.32 21.20
N ARG A 125 3.59 -11.76 21.67
CA ARG A 125 3.65 -10.92 22.89
C ARG A 125 4.32 -9.57 22.61
N GLY A 126 4.01 -8.57 23.44
CA GLY A 126 4.63 -7.24 23.38
C GLY A 126 4.40 -6.51 22.05
N LEU A 127 5.43 -5.80 21.55
CA LEU A 127 5.35 -5.01 20.32
C LEU A 127 5.06 -5.85 19.07
N ALA A 128 5.49 -7.12 19.03
CA ALA A 128 5.16 -8.02 17.93
C ALA A 128 3.65 -8.27 17.79
N ARG A 129 2.94 -8.44 18.92
CA ARG A 129 1.48 -8.57 18.93
C ARG A 129 0.80 -7.33 18.36
N LEU A 130 1.27 -6.14 18.74
CA LEU A 130 0.73 -4.89 18.21
C LEU A 130 0.99 -4.76 16.71
N GLY A 131 2.21 -5.06 16.24
CA GLY A 131 2.56 -5.04 14.82
C GLY A 131 1.69 -5.99 13.98
N PHE A 132 1.55 -7.25 14.40
CA PHE A 132 0.71 -8.22 13.69
C PHE A 132 -0.79 -7.86 13.73
N ALA A 133 -1.28 -7.31 14.85
CA ALA A 133 -2.67 -6.84 14.93
C ALA A 133 -2.93 -5.69 13.95
N LEU A 134 -2.03 -4.71 13.86
CA LEU A 134 -2.14 -3.59 12.94
C LEU A 134 -2.05 -4.04 11.47
N LEU A 135 -1.18 -4.99 11.15
CA LEU A 135 -1.14 -5.64 9.82
C LEU A 135 -2.46 -6.32 9.49
N GLY A 136 -2.99 -7.11 10.44
CA GLY A 136 -4.27 -7.81 10.27
C GLY A 136 -5.42 -6.85 9.98
N VAL A 137 -5.55 -5.79 10.78
CA VAL A 137 -6.59 -4.75 10.59
C VAL A 137 -6.40 -4.00 9.27
N SER A 138 -5.16 -3.70 8.88
CA SER A 138 -4.86 -3.06 7.59
C SER A 138 -5.38 -3.89 6.40
N HIS A 139 -5.04 -5.18 6.35
CA HIS A 139 -5.49 -6.05 5.26
C HIS A 139 -7.01 -6.26 5.25
N LEU A 140 -7.65 -6.36 6.43
CA LEU A 140 -9.10 -6.41 6.50
C LEU A 140 -9.75 -5.09 6.03
N GLY A 141 -9.17 -3.94 6.38
CA GLY A 141 -9.62 -2.63 5.89
C GLY A 141 -9.55 -2.51 4.37
N ARG A 142 -8.48 -3.04 3.75
CA ARG A 142 -8.35 -3.16 2.29
C ARG A 142 -9.39 -4.10 1.69
N ALA A 143 -9.65 -5.24 2.31
CA ALA A 143 -10.70 -6.14 1.85
C ALA A 143 -12.08 -5.44 1.89
N VAL A 144 -12.40 -4.75 3.00
CA VAL A 144 -13.66 -4.01 3.15
C VAL A 144 -13.79 -2.91 2.11
N SER A 145 -12.74 -2.11 1.85
CA SER A 145 -12.80 -1.05 0.84
C SER A 145 -13.03 -1.59 -0.56
N VAL A 146 -12.43 -2.74 -0.87
CA VAL A 146 -12.59 -3.45 -2.15
C VAL A 146 -14.01 -3.98 -2.33
N TYR A 147 -14.65 -4.48 -1.27
CA TYR A 147 -15.96 -5.13 -1.40
C TYR A 147 -17.17 -4.19 -1.22
N LEU A 148 -17.02 -3.08 -0.49
CA LEU A 148 -18.18 -2.39 0.07
C LEU A 148 -18.33 -0.91 -0.32
N MET A 149 -17.34 -0.27 -0.95
CA MET A 149 -17.40 1.18 -1.19
C MET A 149 -16.80 1.60 -2.55
N PRO A 150 -17.61 2.10 -3.51
CA PRO A 150 -17.08 2.90 -4.60
C PRO A 150 -16.89 4.37 -4.14
N GLY A 151 -15.78 5.01 -4.54
CA GLY A 151 -15.58 6.45 -4.39
C GLY A 151 -14.62 6.88 -3.28
N LYS A 152 -14.77 8.13 -2.81
CA LYS A 152 -13.82 8.79 -1.88
C LYS A 152 -13.66 8.09 -0.54
N GLU A 153 -14.72 7.45 -0.05
CA GLU A 153 -14.72 6.71 1.22
C GLU A 153 -13.84 5.45 1.14
N ALA A 154 -13.88 4.74 0.01
CA ALA A 154 -12.97 3.62 -0.22
C ALA A 154 -11.51 4.06 -0.27
N VAL A 155 -11.22 5.19 -0.92
CA VAL A 155 -9.85 5.74 -0.96
C VAL A 155 -9.38 6.15 0.44
N ALA A 156 -10.25 6.76 1.26
CA ALA A 156 -9.93 7.09 2.64
C ALA A 156 -9.67 5.84 3.49
N LEU A 157 -10.47 4.77 3.32
CA LEU A 157 -10.28 3.51 4.04
C LEU A 157 -9.01 2.78 3.58
N LEU A 158 -8.69 2.79 2.28
CA LEU A 158 -7.43 2.28 1.75
C LEU A 158 -6.24 3.07 2.31
N LEU A 159 -6.33 4.39 2.36
CA LEU A 159 -5.29 5.25 2.93
C LEU A 159 -5.06 4.92 4.41
N ALA A 160 -6.14 4.86 5.20
CA ALA A 160 -6.05 4.47 6.61
C ALA A 160 -5.42 3.08 6.77
N SER A 161 -5.76 2.14 5.88
CA SER A 161 -5.18 0.79 5.88
C SER A 161 -3.69 0.81 5.57
N GLU A 162 -3.22 1.59 4.59
CA GLU A 162 -1.80 1.71 4.28
C GLU A 162 -1.01 2.43 5.39
N LEU A 163 -1.61 3.41 6.07
CA LEU A 163 -1.01 4.06 7.24
C LEU A 163 -0.87 3.08 8.42
N LEU A 164 -1.88 2.23 8.66
CA LEU A 164 -1.78 1.17 9.65
C LEU A 164 -0.70 0.16 9.28
N ARG A 165 -0.56 -0.17 7.98
CA ARG A 165 0.50 -1.06 7.48
C ARG A 165 1.89 -0.47 7.69
N SER A 166 2.09 0.79 7.34
CA SER A 166 3.39 1.47 7.51
C SER A 166 3.77 1.58 8.99
N LEU A 167 2.80 1.90 9.86
CA LEU A 167 3.00 1.92 11.31
C LEU A 167 3.35 0.53 11.85
N ALA A 168 2.65 -0.50 11.41
CA ALA A 168 2.94 -1.87 11.79
C ALA A 168 4.35 -2.30 11.37
N ALA A 169 4.73 -1.98 10.13
CA ALA A 169 6.05 -2.24 9.59
C ALA A 169 7.15 -1.53 10.41
N PHE A 170 6.91 -0.27 10.79
CA PHE A 170 7.81 0.50 11.64
C PHE A 170 7.98 -0.12 13.03
N ILE A 171 6.88 -0.46 13.71
CA ILE A 171 6.90 -1.12 15.03
C ILE A 171 7.65 -2.45 14.97
N MET A 172 7.39 -3.25 13.94
CA MET A 172 8.07 -4.52 13.73
C MET A 172 9.56 -4.32 13.45
N SER A 173 9.92 -3.33 12.63
CA SER A 173 11.31 -2.96 12.37
C SER A 173 12.03 -2.58 13.66
N LEU A 174 11.44 -1.76 14.53
CA LEU A 174 12.02 -1.41 15.84
C LEU A 174 12.19 -2.64 16.74
N TYR A 175 11.18 -3.51 16.81
CA TYR A 175 11.21 -4.71 17.64
C TYR A 175 12.31 -5.69 17.22
N TYR A 176 12.44 -5.96 15.92
CA TYR A 176 13.41 -6.93 15.42
C TYR A 176 14.84 -6.35 15.31
N SER A 177 15.00 -5.06 14.99
CA SER A 177 16.32 -4.40 15.00
C SER A 177 16.92 -4.37 16.41
N GLY A 178 16.11 -4.07 17.43
CA GLY A 178 16.56 -4.09 18.84
C GLY A 178 16.99 -5.46 19.34
N ARG A 179 16.47 -6.56 18.75
CA ARG A 179 16.91 -7.93 19.08
C ARG A 179 18.21 -8.33 18.40
N VAL A 180 18.43 -7.90 17.15
CA VAL A 180 19.65 -8.19 16.40
C VAL A 180 20.88 -7.48 16.98
N VAL A 181 20.71 -6.26 17.51
CA VAL A 181 21.80 -5.55 18.21
C VAL A 181 22.17 -6.25 19.52
N ARG A 182 21.16 -6.68 20.29
CA ARG A 182 21.37 -7.32 21.59
C ARG A 182 22.00 -8.72 21.49
N SER A 183 21.71 -9.46 20.42
CA SER A 183 22.35 -10.77 20.16
C SER A 183 23.78 -10.65 19.61
N GLY A 184 24.17 -9.50 19.05
CA GLY A 184 25.53 -9.26 18.56
C GLY A 184 26.50 -8.72 19.63
N GLU A 185 26.01 -8.40 20.83
CA GLU A 185 26.83 -8.06 22.01
C GLU A 185 27.13 -9.30 22.88
N GLU A 186 26.54 -10.45 22.55
CA GLU A 186 26.76 -11.74 23.24
C GLU A 186 27.69 -12.71 22.46
N GLU A 187 28.26 -12.27 21.33
CA GLU A 187 29.37 -12.93 20.60
C GLU A 187 30.68 -12.15 20.76
#